data_AF-A0A949XAY1-F1
#
_entry.id   AF-A0A949XAY1-F1
#
_cell.length_a   1.000
_cell.length_b   1.000
_cell.length_c   1.000
_cell.angle_alpha   90.00
_cell.angle_beta   90.00
_cell.angle_gamma   90.00
#
_symmetry.space_group_name_H-M   'P 1'
#
loop_
_entity.id
_entity.type
_entity.pdbx_description
1 polymer ?
#
loop_
_entity_poly.entity_id
_entity_poly.type
_entity_poly.pdbx_seq_one_letter_code
_entity_poly.pdbx_strand_id
1 'polypeptide(L)'
;MLGKGGVGRTSVASAIALFAAGRGMRTLVIETDPQRPIAASYGHKPGLEPVALEPYLWSLFLGGQESLEDYLGLVVPRPILRAIFASSAYQYFVNAAPALREL
;
A
#
# COMPACT_ATOMS: atom_id res chain seq x y z
N MET A 1 11.53 -1.98 -5.08
CA MET A 1 12.60 -2.92 -5.51
C MET A 1 11.97 -4.13 -6.18
N LEU A 2 12.46 -4.55 -7.35
CA LEU A 2 11.95 -5.72 -8.08
C LEU A 2 12.78 -6.97 -7.74
N GLY A 3 12.16 -8.16 -7.76
CA GLY A 3 12.83 -9.44 -7.51
C GLY A 3 11.89 -10.52 -6.97
N LYS A 4 12.41 -11.73 -6.72
CA LYS A 4 11.61 -12.86 -6.21
C LYS A 4 11.08 -12.59 -4.79
N GLY A 5 10.01 -13.28 -4.39
CA GLY A 5 9.54 -13.28 -2.99
C GLY A 5 10.61 -13.82 -2.05
N GLY A 6 10.78 -13.20 -0.88
CA GLY A 6 11.69 -13.72 0.17
C GLY A 6 13.18 -13.36 0.04
N VAL A 7 13.62 -12.67 -1.01
CA VAL A 7 15.06 -12.31 -1.20
C VAL A 7 15.53 -11.09 -0.40
N GLY A 8 14.72 -10.59 0.55
CA GLY A 8 15.08 -9.45 1.39
C GLY A 8 14.85 -8.07 0.78
N ARG A 9 14.04 -7.94 -0.29
CA ARG A 9 13.75 -6.66 -0.95
C ARG A 9 13.25 -5.58 0.01
N THR A 10 12.31 -5.93 0.89
CA THR A 10 11.79 -5.02 1.91
C THR A 10 12.90 -4.57 2.85
N SER A 11 13.72 -5.51 3.34
CA SER A 11 14.84 -5.20 4.23
C SER A 11 15.85 -4.26 3.59
N VAL A 12 16.23 -4.51 2.32
CA VAL A 12 17.18 -3.64 1.61
C VAL A 12 16.56 -2.27 1.31
N ALA A 13 15.28 -2.21 0.92
CA ALA A 13 14.57 -0.95 0.73
C ALA A 13 14.50 -0.12 2.02
N SER A 14 14.18 -0.75 3.15
CA SER A 14 14.20 -0.10 4.48
C SER A 14 15.58 0.42 4.83
N ALA A 15 16.63 -0.37 4.61
CA ALA A 15 18.01 0.06 4.90
C ALA A 15 18.42 1.28 4.07
N ILE A 16 18.11 1.29 2.77
CA ILE A 16 18.36 2.43 1.88
C ILE A 16 17.57 3.66 2.37
N ALA A 17 16.31 3.48 2.75
CA ALA A 17 15.46 4.58 3.18
C ALA A 17 15.92 5.20 4.50
N LEU A 18 16.27 4.37 5.49
CA LEU A 18 16.84 4.80 6.76
C LEU A 18 18.17 5.54 6.55
N PHE A 19 19.00 5.05 5.65
CA PHE A 19 20.27 5.70 5.32
C PHE A 19 20.08 7.09 4.69
N ALA A 20 19.13 7.23 3.76
CA ALA A 20 18.80 8.52 3.15
C ALA A 20 18.21 9.50 4.18
N ALA A 21 17.27 9.04 5.00
CA ALA A 21 16.67 9.82 6.09
C ALA A 21 17.72 10.28 7.12
N GLY A 22 18.64 9.39 7.50
CA GLY A 22 19.76 9.70 8.40
C GLY A 22 20.74 10.76 7.85
N ARG A 23 20.70 11.04 6.55
CA ARG A 23 21.42 12.14 5.90
C ARG A 23 20.61 13.42 5.75
N GLY A 24 19.44 13.50 6.38
CA GLY A 24 18.52 14.64 6.30
C GLY A 24 17.71 14.70 5.01
N MET A 25 17.72 13.64 4.19
CA MET A 25 16.92 13.61 2.96
C MET A 25 15.49 13.22 3.29
N ARG A 26 14.52 14.02 2.85
CA ARG A 26 13.09 13.67 2.97
C ARG A 26 12.80 12.43 2.13
N THR A 27 12.51 11.31 2.79
CA THR A 27 12.46 9.98 2.18
C THR A 27 11.08 9.37 2.36
N LEU A 28 10.45 8.96 1.26
CA LEU A 28 9.18 8.22 1.27
C LEU A 28 9.41 6.81 0.74
N VAL A 29 9.04 5.80 1.52
CA VAL A 29 9.02 4.40 1.09
C VAL A 29 7.60 4.04 0.67
N ILE A 30 7.48 3.53 -0.55
CA ILE A 30 6.21 3.08 -1.11
C ILE A 30 6.22 1.57 -1.23
N GLU A 31 5.19 0.93 -0.69
CA GLU A 31 5.03 -0.52 -0.71
C GLU A 31 3.74 -0.91 -1.43
N THR A 32 3.81 -1.96 -2.24
CA THR A 32 2.64 -2.50 -2.98
C THR A 32 2.34 -3.97 -2.63
N ASP A 33 3.20 -4.61 -1.84
CA ASP A 33 3.02 -6.00 -1.40
C ASP A 33 2.43 -6.02 0.03
N PRO A 34 1.21 -6.57 0.23
CA PRO A 34 0.52 -6.54 1.52
C PRO A 34 1.12 -7.50 2.56
N GLN A 35 2.03 -8.40 2.19
CA GLN A 35 2.47 -9.48 3.07
C GLN A 35 3.04 -8.97 4.40
N ARG A 36 3.95 -7.98 4.35
CA ARG A 36 4.63 -7.41 5.53
C ARG A 36 5.08 -5.96 5.28
N PRO A 37 4.16 -5.00 5.39
CA PRO A 37 4.48 -3.59 5.22
C PRO A 37 5.45 -3.09 6.30
N ILE A 38 6.34 -2.19 5.94
CA ILE A 38 7.30 -1.54 6.84
C ILE A 38 6.58 -0.79 7.94
N ALA A 39 5.50 -0.05 7.62
CA ALA A 39 4.71 0.70 8.61
C ALA A 39 4.27 -0.16 9.80
N ALA A 40 3.88 -1.42 9.54
CA ALA A 40 3.46 -2.36 10.59
C ALA A 40 4.60 -2.70 11.56
N SER A 41 5.85 -2.71 11.09
CA SER A 41 7.03 -2.95 11.95
C SER A 41 7.31 -1.79 12.92
N TYR A 42 6.76 -0.61 12.63
CA TYR A 42 6.81 0.57 13.50
C TYR A 42 5.54 0.74 14.33
N GLY A 43 4.62 -0.24 14.33
CA GLY A 43 3.35 -0.16 15.04
C GLY A 43 2.31 0.75 14.37
N HIS A 44 2.55 1.17 13.12
CA HIS A 44 1.61 1.98 12.35
C HIS A 44 0.75 1.11 11.43
N LYS A 45 -0.51 1.53 11.22
CA LYS A 45 -1.38 0.90 10.23
C LYS A 45 -0.93 1.36 8.83
N PRO A 46 -0.67 0.44 7.87
CA PRO A 46 -0.40 0.81 6.49
C PRO A 46 -1.64 1.41 5.82
N GLY A 47 -1.44 2.35 4.91
CA GLY A 47 -2.51 2.95 4.11
C GLY A 47 -1.99 3.93 3.05
N LEU A 48 -2.94 4.49 2.29
CA LEU A 48 -2.69 5.42 1.20
C LEU A 48 -2.24 6.80 1.68
N GLU A 49 -2.49 7.14 2.94
CA GLU A 49 -1.95 8.34 3.57
C GLU A 49 -0.54 8.08 4.11
N PRO A 50 0.47 8.92 3.74
CA PRO A 50 1.82 8.76 4.27
C PRO A 50 1.86 8.86 5.80
N VAL A 51 2.46 7.86 6.45
CA VAL A 51 2.72 7.86 7.89
C VAL A 51 4.19 8.13 8.15
N ALA A 52 4.48 9.04 9.09
CA ALA A 52 5.84 9.29 9.55
C ALA A 52 6.34 8.10 10.39
N LEU A 53 7.52 7.59 10.07
CA LEU A 53 8.15 6.49 10.81
C LEU A 53 9.30 6.97 11.69
N GLU A 54 10.13 7.88 11.16
CA GLU A 54 11.30 8.48 11.81
C GLU A 54 11.48 9.91 11.28
N PRO A 55 12.34 10.76 11.87
CA PRO A 55 12.72 12.03 11.26
C PRO A 55 13.17 11.84 9.81
N TYR A 56 12.56 12.60 8.90
CA TYR A 56 12.81 12.52 7.46
C TYR A 56 12.41 11.21 6.76
N LEU A 57 11.70 10.29 7.43
CA LEU A 57 11.26 9.02 6.85
C LEU A 57 9.74 8.83 6.98
N TRP A 58 9.11 8.57 5.85
CA TRP A 58 7.69 8.24 5.75
C TRP A 58 7.48 6.92 5.01
N SER A 59 6.36 6.26 5.29
CA SER A 59 5.90 5.07 4.58
C SER A 59 4.48 5.29 4.05
N LEU A 60 4.22 4.78 2.85
CA LEU A 60 2.93 4.77 2.19
C LEU A 60 2.70 3.40 1.57
N PHE A 61 1.50 2.88 1.73
CA PHE A 61 1.10 1.59 1.20
C PHE A 61 0.07 1.78 0.08
N LEU A 62 0.43 1.37 -1.13
CA LEU A 62 -0.43 1.31 -2.31
C LEU A 62 -0.90 -0.14 -2.49
N GLY A 63 -1.95 -0.53 -1.77
CA GLY A 63 -2.66 -1.76 -2.06
C GLY A 63 -3.64 -1.54 -3.21
N GLY A 64 -3.68 -2.42 -4.20
CA GLY A 64 -4.56 -2.21 -5.36
C GLY A 64 -6.05 -2.34 -5.02
N GLN A 65 -6.40 -3.13 -3.99
CA GLN A 65 -7.78 -3.16 -3.53
C GLN A 65 -8.18 -1.84 -2.85
N GLU A 66 -7.39 -1.33 -1.90
CA GLU A 66 -7.69 -0.03 -1.28
C GLU A 66 -7.66 1.12 -2.30
N SER A 67 -6.74 1.07 -3.27
CA SER A 67 -6.62 2.09 -4.32
C SER A 67 -7.84 2.10 -5.26
N LEU A 68 -8.33 0.92 -5.64
CA LEU A 68 -9.55 0.79 -6.42
C LEU A 68 -10.78 1.28 -5.65
N GLU A 69 -10.88 0.97 -4.36
CA GLU A 69 -11.98 1.41 -3.51
C GLU A 69 -12.02 2.94 -3.38
N ASP A 70 -10.87 3.57 -3.14
CA ASP A 70 -10.73 5.03 -3.07
C ASP A 70 -11.03 5.67 -4.43
N TYR A 71 -10.52 5.11 -5.53
CA TYR A 71 -10.82 5.59 -6.88
C TYR A 71 -12.31 5.53 -7.18
N LEU A 72 -12.97 4.39 -6.93
CA LEU A 72 -14.42 4.26 -7.11
C LEU A 72 -15.18 5.26 -6.22
N GLY A 73 -14.65 5.58 -5.04
CA GLY A 73 -15.09 6.66 -4.16
C GLY A 73 -15.19 8.04 -4.82
N LEU A 74 -14.35 8.31 -5.81
CA LEU A 74 -14.31 9.59 -6.52
C LEU A 74 -15.34 9.70 -7.64
N VAL A 75 -15.70 8.57 -8.27
CA VAL A 75 -16.57 8.54 -9.46
C VAL A 75 -17.98 7.98 -9.21
N VAL A 76 -18.20 7.21 -8.13
CA VAL A 76 -19.46 6.54 -7.85
C VAL A 76 -20.13 7.13 -6.59
N PRO A 77 -21.45 7.41 -6.61
CA PRO A 77 -22.18 7.83 -5.41
C PRO A 77 -22.09 6.82 -4.25
N ARG A 78 -21.87 7.32 -3.02
CA ARG A 78 -21.73 6.51 -1.79
C ARG A 78 -22.79 5.40 -1.57
N PRO A 79 -24.09 5.59 -1.88
CA PRO A 79 -25.08 4.53 -1.71
C PRO A 79 -24.81 3.31 -2.60
N ILE A 80 -24.32 3.56 -3.82
CA ILE A 80 -24.05 2.53 -4.82
C ILE A 80 -22.75 1.79 -4.46
N LEU A 81 -21.73 2.51 -3.98
CA LEU A 81 -20.48 1.90 -3.50
C LEU A 81 -20.71 0.84 -2.41
N ARG A 82 -21.56 1.14 -1.42
CA ARG A 82 -21.90 0.17 -0.36
C ARG A 82 -22.55 -1.09 -0.92
N ALA A 83 -23.44 -0.96 -1.90
CA ALA A 83 -24.09 -2.10 -2.54
C ALA A 83 -23.09 -2.94 -3.36
N ILE A 84 -22.14 -2.30 -4.04
CA ILE A 84 -21.07 -2.97 -4.81
C ILE A 84 -20.17 -3.77 -3.87
N PHE A 85 -19.62 -3.15 -2.82
CA PHE A 85 -18.69 -3.82 -1.91
C PHE A 85 -19.34 -4.92 -1.05
N ALA A 86 -20.64 -4.80 -0.77
CA ALA A 86 -21.40 -5.84 -0.07
C ALA A 86 -21.75 -7.05 -0.97
N SER A 87 -21.54 -6.96 -2.29
CA SER A 87 -21.91 -8.02 -3.23
C SER A 87 -20.83 -9.10 -3.35
N SER A 88 -21.26 -10.36 -3.41
CA SER A 88 -20.39 -11.50 -3.74
C SER A 88 -19.81 -11.41 -5.15
N ALA A 89 -20.49 -10.71 -6.06
CA ALA A 89 -20.03 -10.47 -7.43
C ALA A 89 -18.76 -9.59 -7.46
N TYR A 90 -18.67 -8.56 -6.63
CA TYR A 90 -17.46 -7.73 -6.51
C TYR A 90 -16.26 -8.55 -6.01
N GLN A 91 -16.47 -9.32 -4.93
CA GLN A 91 -15.43 -10.19 -4.38
C GLN A 91 -14.98 -11.23 -5.42
N TYR A 92 -15.91 -11.82 -6.17
CA TYR A 92 -15.58 -12.74 -7.25
C TYR A 92 -14.78 -12.05 -8.36
N PHE A 93 -15.16 -10.85 -8.79
CA PHE A 93 -14.48 -10.09 -9.85
C PHE A 93 -13.05 -9.70 -9.46
N VAL A 94 -12.84 -9.18 -8.25
CA VAL A 94 -11.51 -8.84 -7.70
C VAL A 94 -10.63 -10.08 -7.53
N ASN A 95 -11.23 -11.24 -7.23
CA ASN A 95 -10.51 -12.50 -7.14
C ASN A 95 -10.19 -13.12 -8.50
N ALA A 96 -11.08 -12.94 -9.49
CA ALA A 96 -10.97 -13.52 -10.83
C ALA A 96 -10.07 -12.72 -11.78
N ALA A 97 -9.88 -11.42 -11.54
CA ALA A 97 -9.01 -10.54 -12.31
C ALA A 97 -7.87 -9.99 -11.44
N PRO A 98 -6.76 -10.74 -11.29
CA PRO A 98 -5.62 -10.35 -10.46
C PRO A 98 -5.03 -8.97 -10.81
N ALA A 99 -5.11 -8.57 -12.08
CA ALA A 99 -4.66 -7.27 -12.56
C ALA A 99 -5.38 -6.09 -11.87
N LEU A 100 -6.61 -6.27 -11.38
CA LEU A 100 -7.33 -5.24 -10.61
C LEU A 100 -6.75 -5.03 -9.21
N ARG A 101 -6.01 -6.02 -8.68
CA ARG A 101 -5.29 -5.89 -7.40
C ARG A 101 -3.95 -5.19 -7.56
N GLU A 102 -3.55 -4.91 -8.80
CA GLU A 102 -2.30 -4.24 -9.16
C GLU A 102 -2.52 -2.83 -9.74
N LEU A 103 -3.78 -2.41 -9.91
CA LEU A 103 -4.20 -1.06 -10.32
C LEU A 103 -4.33 -0.12 -9.12
#